data_AF-A0A3G1CIK8-F1
#
_entry.id   AF-A0A3G1CIK8-F1
#
_cell.length_a   1.000
_cell.length_b   1.000
_cell.length_c   1.000
_cell.angle_alpha   90.00
_cell.angle_beta   90.00
_cell.angle_gamma   90.00
#
_symmetry.space_group_name_H-M   'P 1'
#
loop_
_entity.id
_entity.type
_entity.pdbx_description
1 polymer ?
#
loop_
_entity_poly.entity_id
_entity_poly.type
_entity_poly.pdbx_seq_one_letter_code
_entity_poly.pdbx_strand_id
1 'polypeptide(L)' 'DNGSMEKMMRDSLGECERVPARGETKKCVGSIEDMIDFAASVLGRNVVVRTTENVNGSKKDVMVGH' A
#
# COMPACT_ATOMS: atom_id res chain seq x y z
N ASP A 1 -4.65 -18.14 24.26
CA ASP A 1 -4.68 -17.34 23.01
C ASP A 1 -3.47 -16.45 22.69
N ASN A 2 -2.33 -16.50 23.39
CA ASN A 2 -1.14 -15.70 23.03
C ASN A 2 -0.46 -16.13 21.72
N GLY A 3 -0.48 -17.44 21.40
CA GLY A 3 0.20 -17.98 20.22
C GLY A 3 -0.47 -17.65 18.88
N SER A 4 -1.76 -17.31 18.87
CA SER A 4 -2.48 -16.97 17.63
C SER A 4 -2.04 -15.60 17.10
N MET A 5 -1.96 -14.60 17.98
CA MET A 5 -1.49 -13.26 17.60
C MET A 5 0.00 -13.24 17.23
N GLU A 6 0.84 -14.00 17.94
CA GLU A 6 2.25 -14.12 17.61
C GLU A 6 2.42 -14.71 16.21
N LYS A 7 1.67 -15.78 15.90
CA LYS A 7 1.69 -16.40 14.58
C LYS A 7 1.23 -15.42 13.50
N MET A 8 0.13 -14.69 13.70
CA MET A 8 -0.37 -13.69 12.75
C MET A 8 0.65 -12.57 12.49
N MET A 9 1.31 -12.08 13.54
CA MET A 9 2.36 -11.06 13.41
C MET A 9 3.55 -11.58 12.61
N ARG A 10 4.00 -12.81 12.88
CA ARG A 10 5.11 -13.45 12.14
C ARG A 10 4.75 -13.68 10.68
N ASP A 11 3.54 -14.15 10.38
CA ASP A 11 3.05 -14.34 9.01
C ASP A 11 3.02 -13.01 8.26
N SER A 12 2.53 -11.94 8.91
CA SER A 12 2.45 -10.60 8.32
C SER A 12 3.84 -10.04 7.99
N LEU A 13 4.81 -10.20 8.90
CA LEU A 13 6.20 -9.81 8.66
C LEU A 13 6.83 -10.66 7.55
N GLY A 14 6.60 -11.97 7.57
CA GLY A 14 7.08 -12.89 6.54
C GLY A 14 6.57 -12.52 5.14
N GLU A 15 5.28 -12.23 5.00
CA GLU A 15 4.67 -11.82 3.73
C GLU A 15 5.15 -10.45 3.25
N CYS A 16 5.40 -9.54 4.19
CA CYS A 16 6.00 -8.26 3.89
C CYS A 16 7.42 -8.46 3.32
N GLU A 17 8.28 -9.20 4.03
CA GLU A 17 9.72 -9.32 3.74
C GLU A 17 10.03 -10.28 2.58
N ARG A 18 9.07 -11.13 2.22
CA ARG A 18 9.17 -12.07 1.10
C ARG A 18 9.46 -11.35 -0.22
N VAL A 19 10.30 -11.99 -1.03
CA VAL A 19 10.64 -11.54 -2.39
C VAL A 19 9.36 -11.22 -3.19
N PRO A 20 9.32 -10.07 -3.92
CA PRO A 20 8.18 -9.68 -4.72
C PRO A 20 7.79 -10.73 -5.75
N ALA A 21 6.50 -10.81 -6.09
CA ALA A 21 6.05 -11.63 -7.20
C ALA A 21 6.53 -11.06 -8.54
N ARG A 22 6.47 -11.88 -9.58
CA ARG A 22 6.86 -11.44 -10.93
C ARG A 22 5.95 -10.30 -11.39
N GLY A 23 6.54 -9.12 -11.64
CA GLY A 23 5.81 -7.91 -12.05
C GLY A 23 5.32 -7.04 -10.87
N GLU A 24 5.58 -7.43 -9.63
CA GLU A 24 5.29 -6.63 -8.44
C GLU A 24 6.52 -5.81 -8.02
N THR A 25 6.30 -4.57 -7.59
CA THR A 25 7.31 -3.81 -6.83
C THR A 25 6.84 -3.74 -5.39
N LYS A 26 7.49 -4.50 -4.49
CA LYS A 26 7.16 -4.58 -3.07
C LYS A 26 8.25 -3.94 -2.22
N LYS A 27 7.87 -3.21 -1.18
CA LYS A 27 8.77 -2.71 -0.14
C LYS A 27 8.09 -2.77 1.23
N CYS A 28 8.73 -3.44 2.19
CA CYS A 28 8.33 -3.33 3.59
C CYS A 28 8.63 -1.95 4.14
N VAL A 29 7.64 -1.35 4.76
CA VAL A 29 7.76 -0.03 5.39
C VAL A 29 7.12 -0.07 6.77
N GLY A 30 7.73 0.64 7.72
CA GLY A 30 7.25 0.69 9.11
C GLY A 30 6.18 1.76 9.35
N SER A 31 6.02 2.69 8.40
CA SER A 31 5.14 3.84 8.52
C SER A 31 4.36 4.09 7.23
N ILE A 32 3.20 4.71 7.36
CA ILE A 32 2.37 5.07 6.19
C ILE A 32 3.02 6.16 5.33
N GLU A 33 3.79 7.06 5.93
CA GLU A 33 4.54 8.09 5.20
C GLU A 33 5.55 7.47 4.22
N ASP A 34 6.27 6.44 4.67
CA ASP A 34 7.18 5.67 3.83
C ASP A 34 6.45 4.91 2.69
N MET A 35 5.19 4.52 2.91
CA MET A 35 4.35 3.91 1.87
C MET A 35 4.02 4.92 0.77
N ILE A 36 3.76 6.17 1.15
CA ILE A 36 3.49 7.27 0.21
C ILE A 36 4.74 7.59 -0.60
N ASP A 37 5.90 7.69 0.06
CA ASP A 37 7.19 7.94 -0.60
C ASP A 37 7.56 6.81 -1.58
N PHE A 38 7.29 5.56 -1.20
CA PHE A 38 7.48 4.42 -2.08
C PHE A 38 6.55 4.47 -3.30
N ALA A 39 5.25 4.74 -3.09
CA ALA A 39 4.29 4.85 -4.18
C ALA A 39 4.66 5.97 -5.16
N ALA A 40 5.06 7.13 -4.65
CA ALA A 40 5.54 8.25 -5.45
C ALA A 40 6.83 7.90 -6.23
N SER A 41 7.72 7.12 -5.63
CA SER A 41 8.96 6.67 -6.27
C SER A 41 8.71 5.67 -7.41
N VAL A 42 7.76 4.75 -7.25
CA VAL A 42 7.42 3.73 -8.26
C VAL A 42 6.64 4.33 -9.42
N LEU A 43 5.69 5.22 -9.13
CA LEU A 43 4.79 5.77 -10.14
C LEU A 43 5.34 7.04 -10.82
N GLY A 44 6.38 7.65 -10.25
CA GLY A 44 6.98 8.89 -10.73
C GLY A 44 6.28 10.16 -10.20
N ARG A 45 6.95 11.31 -10.30
CA ARG A 45 6.57 12.63 -9.72
C ARG A 45 5.24 13.22 -10.21
N ASN A 46 4.47 12.52 -11.04
CA ASN A 46 3.19 12.99 -11.59
C ASN A 46 1.97 12.24 -11.03
N VAL A 47 2.10 11.54 -9.90
CA VAL A 47 0.94 10.88 -9.27
C VAL A 47 0.54 11.64 -8.01
N VAL A 48 -0.53 12.42 -8.16
CA VAL A 48 -1.15 13.15 -7.05
C VAL A 48 -2.00 12.15 -6.28
N VAL A 49 -1.63 11.83 -5.05
CA VAL A 49 -2.46 11.03 -4.14
C VAL A 49 -3.73 11.83 -3.85
N ARG A 50 -4.84 11.44 -4.48
CA ARG A 50 -6.17 12.05 -4.30
C ARG A 50 -6.94 11.19 -3.30
N THR A 51 -6.80 11.46 -2.01
CA THR A 51 -7.72 10.94 -0.99
C THR A 51 -9.05 11.69 -1.08
N THR A 52 -10.17 10.96 -1.19
CA THR A 52 -11.50 11.56 -1.18
C THR A 52 -12.05 11.46 0.24
N GLU A 53 -12.22 12.59 0.92
CA GLU A 53 -12.68 12.69 2.31
C GLU A 53 -14.21 12.50 2.45
N ASN A 54 -14.84 11.71 1.57
CA ASN A 54 -16.30 11.63 1.52
C ASN A 54 -16.81 10.20 1.74
N VAL A 55 -17.62 10.02 2.80
CA VAL A 55 -18.40 8.80 3.06
C VAL A 55 -19.45 8.53 1.96
N ASN A 56 -19.73 9.51 1.10
CA ASN A 56 -20.49 9.36 -0.13
C ASN A 56 -19.54 9.34 -1.34
N GLY A 57 -19.29 8.16 -1.91
CA GLY A 57 -18.48 8.02 -3.13
C GLY A 57 -18.98 8.91 -4.29
N SER A 58 -18.13 9.13 -5.30
CA SER A 58 -18.37 10.09 -6.39
C SER A 58 -19.59 9.78 -7.28
N LYS A 59 -20.09 8.54 -7.26
CA LYS A 59 -21.16 8.00 -8.13
C LYS A 59 -20.95 8.27 -9.63
N LYS A 60 -19.72 8.59 -10.04
CA LYS A 60 -19.34 8.92 -11.41
C LYS A 60 -17.95 8.37 -11.68
N ASP A 61 -17.71 7.96 -12.91
CA ASP A 61 -16.39 7.55 -13.37
C ASP A 61 -15.40 8.69 -13.20
N VAL A 62 -14.37 8.40 -12.40
CA VAL A 62 -13.25 9.32 -12.14
C VAL A 62 -12.05 8.76 -12.89
N MET A 63 -11.65 9.48 -13.94
CA MET A 63 -10.44 9.19 -14.69
C MET A 63 -9.23 9.49 -13.80
N VAL A 64 -8.46 8.46 -13.45
CA VAL A 64 -7.19 8.58 -12.72
C VAL A 64 -6.06 8.28 -13.69
N GLY A 65 -5.45 9.33 -14.22
CA GLY A 65 -4.36 9.25 -15.21
C GLY A 65 -4.69 10.02 -16.49
N HIS A 66 -3.67 10.20 -17.33
CA HIS A 66 -3.77 10.71 -18.71
C HIS A 66 -3.75 9.53 -19.68
#